data_AF-A0A7J6ETJ9-F1
#
_entry.id   AF-A0A7J6ETJ9-F1
#
_cell.length_a   1.000
_cell.length_b   1.000
_cell.length_c   1.000
_cell.angle_alpha   90.00
_cell.angle_beta   90.00
_cell.angle_gamma   90.00
#
_symmetry.space_group_name_H-M   'P 1'
#
loop_
_entity.id
_entity.type
_entity.pdbx_description
1 polymer ?
#
loop_
_entity_poly.entity_id
_entity_poly.type
_entity_poly.pdbx_seq_one_letter_code
_entity_poly.pdbx_strand_id
1 'polypeptide(L)'
;MSLNSHALYKQSKDELLYQQVSYGNTKGINSLSREGARLQWVDRDGKTPLILASMNPELFNVAKTLIELGANVNAYRAGMISP
;
A
#
# COMPACT_ATOMS: atom_id res chain seq x y z
N MET A 1 -13.22 34.25 12.84
CA MET A 1 -13.04 32.85 13.30
C MET A 1 -11.98 32.22 12.41
N SER A 2 -10.77 32.04 12.94
CA SER A 2 -9.65 31.46 12.18
C SER A 2 -9.87 29.95 12.08
N LEU A 3 -10.22 29.46 10.89
CA LEU A 3 -10.20 28.02 10.59
C LEU A 3 -8.75 27.65 10.28
N ASN A 4 -8.15 26.98 11.26
CA ASN A 4 -6.77 26.51 11.26
C ASN A 4 -6.54 25.55 10.08
N SER A 5 -5.93 26.05 9.00
CA SER A 5 -5.75 25.35 7.72
C SER A 5 -4.53 24.41 7.67
N HIS A 6 -3.97 24.02 8.81
CA HIS A 6 -2.71 23.25 8.89
C HIS A 6 -2.85 21.76 9.28
N ALA A 7 -4.06 21.19 9.33
CA ALA A 7 -4.28 19.77 9.70
C ALA A 7 -5.02 18.93 8.63
N LEU A 8 -5.13 19.41 7.39
CA LEU A 8 -5.85 18.70 6.33
C LEU A 8 -4.90 17.76 5.57
N TYR A 9 -5.08 16.45 5.79
CA TYR A 9 -4.43 15.31 5.12
C TYR A 9 -2.97 15.00 5.52
N LYS A 10 -2.73 14.65 6.79
CA LYS A 10 -1.53 13.87 7.10
C LYS A 10 -1.72 12.46 6.51
N GLN A 11 -1.02 12.14 5.41
CA GLN A 11 -1.04 10.79 4.83
C GLN A 11 -0.70 9.76 5.92
N SER A 12 -1.48 8.69 5.97
CA SER A 12 -1.21 7.60 6.91
C SER A 12 0.07 6.86 6.51
N LYS A 13 0.75 6.20 7.45
CA LYS A 13 1.91 5.36 7.12
C LYS A 13 1.55 4.25 6.13
N ASP A 14 0.32 3.75 6.22
CA ASP A 14 -0.25 2.75 5.32
C ASP A 14 -0.33 3.27 3.88
N GLU A 15 -0.85 4.50 3.70
CA GLU A 15 -0.93 5.17 2.41
C GLU A 15 0.45 5.51 1.87
N LEU A 16 1.37 5.96 2.72
CA LEU A 16 2.76 6.20 2.34
C LEU A 16 3.44 4.90 1.87
N LEU A 17 3.17 3.77 2.53
CA LEU A 17 3.70 2.46 2.13
C LEU A 17 3.14 2.07 0.77
N TYR A 18 1.84 2.28 0.54
CA TYR A 18 1.22 2.06 -0.76
C TYR A 18 1.92 2.86 -1.88
N GLN A 19 2.25 4.13 -1.64
CA GLN A 19 3.00 4.94 -2.62
C GLN A 19 4.41 4.40 -2.89
N GLN A 20 5.10 3.84 -1.89
CA GLN A 20 6.43 3.26 -2.13
C GLN A 20 6.40 2.07 -3.10
N VAL A 21 5.24 1.39 -3.24
CA VAL A 21 5.07 0.29 -4.19
C VAL A 21 5.21 0.77 -5.63
N SER A 22 4.52 1.85 -6.01
CA SER A 22 4.58 2.39 -7.38
C SER A 22 5.97 2.92 -7.73
N TYR A 23 6.75 3.34 -6.72
CA TYR A 23 8.13 3.79 -6.88
C TYR A 23 9.16 2.66 -6.92
N GLY A 24 8.77 1.39 -6.73
CA GLY A 24 9.75 0.29 -6.65
C GLY A 24 10.59 0.30 -5.37
N ASN A 25 10.24 1.10 -4.35
CA ASN A 25 11.11 1.39 -3.22
C ASN A 25 10.94 0.37 -2.07
N THR A 26 11.58 -0.79 -2.21
CA THR A 26 11.56 -1.85 -1.19
C THR A 26 12.13 -1.41 0.16
N LYS A 27 13.11 -0.49 0.19
CA LYS A 27 13.67 0.05 1.44
C LYS A 27 12.63 0.88 2.19
N GLY A 28 11.89 1.74 1.48
CA GLY A 28 10.81 2.53 2.03
C GLY A 28 9.68 1.65 2.59
N ILE A 29 9.30 0.60 1.85
CA ILE A 29 8.30 -0.39 2.29
C ILE A 29 8.73 -1.07 3.59
N ASN A 30 9.98 -1.54 3.66
CA ASN A 30 10.52 -2.17 4.87
C ASN A 30 10.53 -1.21 6.07
N SER A 31 10.94 0.05 5.87
CA SER A 31 10.97 1.05 6.94
C SER A 31 9.58 1.31 7.50
N LEU A 32 8.61 1.58 6.62
CA LEU A 32 7.23 1.87 7.01
C LEU A 32 6.56 0.67 7.67
N SER A 33 6.82 -0.55 7.20
CA SER A 33 6.31 -1.77 7.83
C SER A 33 6.83 -1.94 9.26
N ARG A 34 8.13 -1.73 9.50
CA ARG A 34 8.72 -1.73 10.86
C ARG A 34 8.14 -0.65 11.77
N GLU A 35 7.69 0.44 11.17
CA GLU A 35 7.00 1.53 11.85
C GLU A 35 5.50 1.29 12.09
N GLY A 36 5.00 0.10 11.77
CA GLY A 36 3.62 -0.33 12.01
C GLY A 36 2.66 -0.06 10.86
N ALA A 37 3.15 0.28 9.66
CA ALA A 37 2.30 0.43 8.48
C ALA A 37 1.67 -0.92 8.08
N ARG A 38 0.36 -0.90 7.79
CA ARG A 38 -0.40 -2.07 7.35
C ARG A 38 -0.14 -2.35 5.87
N LEU A 39 -0.03 -3.64 5.53
CA LEU A 39 0.18 -4.10 4.15
C LEU A 39 -1.14 -4.33 3.39
N GLN A 40 -2.29 -4.16 4.05
CA GLN A 40 -3.63 -4.42 3.52
C GLN A 40 -4.45 -3.15 3.28
N TRP A 41 -3.81 -1.98 3.29
CA TRP A 41 -4.47 -0.75 2.86
C TRP A 41 -4.95 -0.87 1.42
N VAL A 42 -6.07 -0.26 1.08
CA VAL A 42 -6.65 -0.32 -0.27
C VAL A 42 -6.78 1.06 -0.86
N ASP A 43 -6.43 1.20 -2.13
CA ASP A 43 -6.72 2.41 -2.88
C ASP A 43 -8.22 2.55 -3.19
N ARG A 44 -8.57 3.62 -3.90
CA ARG A 44 -9.96 3.90 -4.31
C ARG A 44 -10.56 2.83 -5.23
N ASP A 45 -9.73 2.01 -5.87
CA ASP A 45 -10.13 0.92 -6.77
C ASP A 45 -10.12 -0.45 -6.06
N GLY A 46 -9.91 -0.46 -4.73
CA GLY A 46 -9.84 -1.67 -3.92
C GLY A 46 -8.53 -2.44 -4.06
N LYS A 47 -7.46 -1.86 -4.61
CA LYS A 47 -6.17 -2.54 -4.77
C LYS A 47 -5.34 -2.44 -3.51
N THR A 48 -4.84 -3.57 -3.03
CA THR A 48 -3.81 -3.62 -1.98
C THR A 48 -2.42 -3.32 -2.56
N PRO A 49 -1.41 -3.00 -1.74
CA PRO A 49 -0.01 -2.94 -2.14
C PRO A 49 0.42 -4.12 -3.00
N LEU A 50 0.03 -5.34 -2.62
CA LEU A 50 0.39 -6.55 -3.34
C LEU A 50 -0.29 -6.63 -4.70
N ILE A 51 -1.60 -6.31 -4.79
CA ILE A 51 -2.31 -6.28 -6.06
C ILE A 51 -1.65 -5.28 -7.03
N LEU A 52 -1.31 -4.08 -6.54
CA LEU A 52 -0.64 -3.07 -7.37
C LEU A 52 0.72 -3.57 -7.90
N ALA A 53 1.55 -4.15 -7.04
CA ALA A 53 2.84 -4.71 -7.44
C ALA A 53 2.70 -5.85 -8.45
N SER A 54 1.72 -6.74 -8.27
CA SER A 54 1.48 -7.88 -9.15
C SER A 54 0.97 -7.50 -10.53
N MET A 55 0.43 -6.28 -10.72
CA MET A 55 -0.01 -5.78 -12.03
C MET A 55 1.13 -5.32 -12.94
N ASN A 56 2.36 -5.19 -12.41
CA ASN A 56 3.51 -4.73 -13.17
C ASN A 56 4.70 -5.70 -13.00
N PRO A 57 5.16 -6.38 -14.07
CA PRO A 57 6.30 -7.30 -14.01
C PRO A 57 7.59 -6.68 -13.44
N GLU A 58 7.82 -5.39 -13.67
CA GLU A 58 8.99 -4.66 -13.15
C GLU A 58 9.00 -4.55 -11.62
N LEU A 59 7.84 -4.71 -10.99
CA LEU A 59 7.67 -4.67 -9.53
C LEU A 59 7.76 -6.05 -8.88
N PHE A 60 8.32 -7.06 -9.57
CA PHE A 60 8.51 -8.40 -9.01
C PHE A 60 9.22 -8.38 -7.64
N ASN A 61 10.32 -7.61 -7.51
CA ASN A 61 11.06 -7.51 -6.24
C ASN A 61 10.23 -6.83 -5.13
N VAL A 62 9.33 -5.93 -5.50
CA VAL A 62 8.39 -5.30 -4.56
C VAL A 62 7.33 -6.30 -4.11
N ALA A 63 6.72 -7.03 -5.04
CA ALA A 63 5.75 -8.07 -4.73
C ALA A 63 6.36 -9.13 -3.80
N LYS A 64 7.58 -9.60 -4.10
CA LYS A 64 8.34 -10.50 -3.23
C LYS A 64 8.55 -9.92 -1.83
N THR A 65 9.00 -8.66 -1.75
CA THR A 65 9.19 -7.97 -0.46
C THR A 65 7.90 -7.91 0.35
N LEU A 66 6.77 -7.56 -0.27
CA LEU A 66 5.47 -7.50 0.40
C LEU A 66 5.03 -8.88 0.92
N ILE A 67 5.25 -9.94 0.14
CA ILE A 67 4.97 -11.33 0.55
C ILE A 67 5.83 -11.73 1.75
N GLU A 68 7.13 -11.43 1.71
CA GLU A 68 8.07 -11.71 2.82
C GLU A 68 7.69 -10.97 4.10
N LEU A 69 7.08 -9.77 3.98
CA LEU A 69 6.55 -9.00 5.11
C LEU A 69 5.17 -9.50 5.59
N GLY A 70 4.59 -10.52 4.96
CA GLY A 70 3.30 -11.11 5.36
C GLY A 70 2.08 -10.44 4.73
N ALA A 71 2.21 -9.81 3.57
CA ALA A 71 1.05 -9.36 2.80
C ALA A 71 0.16 -10.57 2.44
N ASN A 72 -1.16 -10.37 2.50
CA ASN A 72 -2.11 -11.43 2.19
C ASN A 72 -2.13 -11.70 0.67
N VAL A 73 -1.58 -12.85 0.26
CA VAL A 73 -1.54 -13.31 -1.14
C VAL A 73 -2.92 -13.60 -1.73
N ASN A 74 -3.91 -13.86 -0.87
CA ASN A 74 -5.30 -14.11 -1.28
C ASN A 74 -6.15 -12.84 -1.30
N ALA A 75 -5.53 -11.65 -1.19
CA ALA A 75 -6.24 -10.39 -1.31
C ALA A 75 -6.84 -10.26 -2.72
N TYR A 76 -8.12 -9.93 -2.79
CA TYR A 76 -8.83 -9.60 -4.02
C TYR A 76 -9.30 -8.16 -3.96
N ARG A 77 -9.60 -7.57 -5.12
CA ARG A 77 -10.13 -6.21 -5.17
C ARG A 77 -11.52 -6.17 -4.53
N ALA A 78 -11.66 -5.40 -3.45
CA ALA A 78 -12.94 -5.15 -2.81
C ALA A 78 -13.87 -4.47 -3.83
N GLY A 79 -14.84 -5.23 -4.38
CA GLY A 79 -15.73 -4.79 -5.46
C GLY A 79 -15.82 -5.78 -6.64
N MET A 80 -14.90 -6.74 -6.76
CA MET A 80 -14.99 -7.79 -7.79
C MET A 80 -15.89 -8.96 -7.41
N ILE A 81 -16.40 -9.02 -6.18
CA ILE A 81 -17.49 -9.94 -5.80
C ILE A 81 -18.81 -9.26 -6.19
N SER A 82 -19.11 -9.24 -7.49
CA SER A 82 -20.50 -9.19 -7.96
C SER A 82 -20.91 -10.67 -8.13
N PRO A 83 -22.03 -11.14 -7.53
CA PRO A 83 -22.48 -12.52 -7.69
C PRO A 83 -22.76 -12.90 -9.15
#